data_AF-A0A4P7BE78-F1
#
_entry.id   AF-A0A4P7BE78-F1
#
_cell.length_a   1.000
_cell.length_b   1.000
_cell.length_c   1.000
_cell.angle_alpha   90.00
_cell.angle_beta   90.00
_cell.angle_gamma   90.00
#
_symmetry.space_group_name_H-M   'P 1'
#
loop_
_entity.id
_entity.type
_entity.pdbx_description
1 polymer ?
#
loop_
_entity_poly.entity_id
_entity_poly.type
_entity_poly.pdbx_seq_one_letter_code
_entity_poly.pdbx_strand_id
1 'polypeptide(L)'
;MSTQTDDQQFWQLIDKFIQHANEQGQASGAPPHVAGAALMFAAARFNAYVLARSAANAEQFRDNMPGALEYFRKQFDKMMNENMADYATNFDKYESR
;
A
#
# COMPACT_ATOMS: atom_id res chain seq x y z
N MET A 1 -8.89 13.37 19.04
CA MET A 1 -7.46 13.73 19.19
C MET A 1 -6.67 12.44 19.05
N SER A 2 -6.35 12.07 17.82
CA SER A 2 -5.41 10.99 17.45
C SER A 2 -4.44 11.65 16.49
N THR A 3 -3.44 12.37 17.00
CA THR A 3 -2.75 13.37 16.15
C THR A 3 -1.24 13.37 16.27
N GLN A 4 -0.64 12.36 16.92
CA GLN A 4 0.82 12.23 16.88
C GLN A 4 1.30 10.77 16.97
N THR A 5 0.69 9.96 17.83
CA THR A 5 1.08 8.54 17.99
C THR A 5 0.63 7.69 16.79
N ASP A 6 -0.59 7.88 16.32
CA ASP A 6 -1.19 7.05 15.28
C ASP A 6 -0.54 7.34 13.92
N ASP A 7 -0.26 8.62 13.63
CA ASP A 7 0.47 9.05 12.43
C ASP A 7 1.91 8.53 12.45
N GLN A 8 2.60 8.59 13.59
CA GLN A 8 3.94 8.02 13.73
C GLN A 8 3.94 6.52 13.51
N GLN A 9 2.98 5.79 14.09
CA GLN A 9 2.84 4.35 13.89
C GLN A 9 2.53 4.01 12.42
N PHE A 10 1.69 4.80 11.77
CA PHE A 10 1.38 4.64 10.35
C PHE A 10 2.65 4.72 9.49
N TRP A 11 3.45 5.77 9.65
CA TRP A 11 4.71 5.92 8.91
C TRP A 11 5.73 4.83 9.24
N GLN A 12 5.87 4.47 10.52
CA GLN A 12 6.75 3.37 10.93
C GLN A 12 6.34 2.02 10.31
N LEU A 13 5.04 1.77 10.12
CA LEU A 13 4.57 0.56 9.46
C LEU A 13 4.87 0.60 7.96
N ILE A 14 4.68 1.74 7.30
CA ILE A 14 5.06 1.92 5.89
C ILE A 14 6.55 1.63 5.69
N ASP A 15 7.42 2.21 6.51
CA ASP A 15 8.86 2.01 6.41
C ASP A 15 9.24 0.53 6.57
N LYS A 16 8.63 -0.16 7.53
CA LYS A 16 8.83 -1.60 7.73
C LYS A 16 8.39 -2.44 6.53
N PHE A 17 7.26 -2.09 5.90
CA PHE A 17 6.79 -2.81 4.71
C PHE A 17 7.69 -2.57 3.50
N ILE A 18 8.17 -1.35 3.30
CA ILE A 18 9.12 -1.01 2.24
C ILE A 18 10.45 -1.73 2.47
N GLN A 19 10.98 -1.69 3.70
CA GLN A 19 12.20 -2.40 4.07
C GLN A 19 12.07 -3.89 3.77
N HIS A 20 10.98 -4.52 4.21
CA HIS A 20 10.75 -5.93 3.94
C HIS A 20 10.67 -6.24 2.45
N ALA A 21 9.97 -5.41 1.66
CA ALA A 21 9.89 -5.59 0.21
C ALA A 21 11.27 -5.47 -0.46
N ASN A 22 12.12 -4.56 0.00
CA ASN A 22 13.49 -4.40 -0.48
C ASN A 22 14.36 -5.61 -0.15
N GLU A 23 14.30 -6.09 1.10
CA GLU A 23 15.04 -7.28 1.55
C GLU A 23 14.64 -8.53 0.77
N GLN A 24 13.33 -8.77 0.61
CA GLN A 24 12.84 -9.92 -0.14
C GLN A 24 13.12 -9.81 -1.64
N GLY A 25 13.00 -8.61 -2.22
CA GLY A 25 13.32 -8.37 -3.63
C GLY A 25 14.79 -8.62 -3.95
N GLN A 26 15.69 -8.24 -3.05
CA GLN A 26 17.12 -8.56 -3.16
C GLN A 26 17.38 -10.05 -2.97
N ALA A 27 16.80 -10.66 -1.93
CA ALA A 27 17.02 -12.07 -1.59
C ALA A 27 16.47 -13.04 -2.65
N SER A 28 15.37 -12.69 -3.34
CA SER A 28 14.75 -13.56 -4.34
C SER A 28 15.52 -13.61 -5.66
N GLY A 29 16.48 -12.71 -5.89
CA GLY A 29 17.19 -12.56 -7.18
C GLY A 29 16.27 -12.16 -8.34
N ALA A 30 15.04 -11.70 -8.05
CA ALA A 30 14.08 -11.33 -9.07
C ALA A 30 14.33 -9.89 -9.56
N PRO A 31 13.96 -9.54 -10.80
CA PRO A 31 13.99 -8.16 -11.24
C PRO A 31 13.18 -7.23 -10.32
N PRO A 32 13.59 -5.97 -10.09
CA PRO A 32 12.91 -5.06 -9.15
C PRO A 32 11.40 -4.88 -9.39
N HIS A 33 10.96 -4.92 -10.66
CA HIS A 33 9.54 -4.80 -11.00
C HIS A 33 8.68 -5.95 -10.46
N VAL A 34 9.27 -7.14 -10.24
CA VAL A 34 8.57 -8.29 -9.67
C VAL A 34 8.27 -8.06 -8.20
N ALA A 35 9.24 -7.53 -7.44
CA ALA A 35 9.05 -7.20 -6.02
C ALA A 35 7.97 -6.12 -5.84
N GLY A 36 7.98 -5.08 -6.69
CA GLY A 36 6.94 -4.05 -6.69
C GLY A 36 5.54 -4.60 -7.01
N ALA A 37 5.42 -5.44 -8.04
CA ALA A 37 4.15 -6.08 -8.37
C ALA A 37 3.65 -7.01 -7.26
N ALA A 38 4.56 -7.77 -6.64
CA ALA A 38 4.25 -8.64 -5.51
C ALA A 38 3.73 -7.85 -4.30
N LEU A 39 4.38 -6.72 -3.96
CA LEU A 39 3.94 -5.85 -2.87
C LEU A 39 2.54 -5.26 -3.13
N MET A 40 2.27 -4.81 -4.35
CA MET A 40 0.95 -4.31 -4.74
C MET A 40 -0.14 -5.39 -4.57
N PHE A 41 0.14 -6.62 -5.02
CA PHE A 41 -0.82 -7.73 -4.88
C PHE A 41 -0.97 -8.18 -3.42
N ALA A 42 0.10 -8.14 -2.62
CA ALA A 42 0.04 -8.41 -1.19
C ALA A 42 -0.87 -7.41 -0.46
N ALA A 43 -0.76 -6.12 -0.77
CA ALA A 43 -1.65 -5.09 -0.23
C ALA A 43 -3.12 -5.35 -0.61
N ALA A 44 -3.40 -5.73 -1.86
CA ALA A 44 -4.75 -6.08 -2.29
C ALA A 44 -5.33 -7.28 -1.51
N ARG A 45 -4.54 -8.34 -1.29
CA ARG A 45 -4.95 -9.51 -0.50
C ARG A 45 -5.21 -9.14 0.96
N PHE A 46 -4.37 -8.28 1.54
CA PHE A 46 -4.56 -7.81 2.91
C PHE A 46 -5.84 -6.99 3.05
N ASN A 47 -6.11 -6.08 2.11
CA ASN A 47 -7.34 -5.28 2.10
C ASN A 47 -8.61 -6.15 1.96
N ALA A 48 -8.56 -7.18 1.10
CA ALA A 48 -9.65 -8.15 0.99
C ALA A 48 -9.88 -8.92 2.30
N TYR A 49 -8.79 -9.30 2.99
CA TYR A 49 -8.86 -9.93 4.31
C TYR A 49 -9.49 -9.00 5.36
N VAL A 50 -9.10 -7.71 5.40
CA VAL A 50 -9.69 -6.72 6.31
C VAL A 50 -11.20 -6.59 6.10
N LEU A 51 -11.63 -6.50 4.84
CA LEU A 51 -13.06 -6.49 4.50
C LEU A 51 -13.76 -7.76 4.98
N ALA A 52 -13.19 -8.94 4.71
CA ALA A 52 -13.74 -10.20 5.15
C ALA A 52 -13.86 -10.30 6.68
N ARG A 53 -12.89 -9.76 7.43
CA ARG A 53 -12.92 -9.72 8.90
C ARG A 53 -13.95 -8.76 9.48
N SER A 54 -14.36 -7.74 8.72
CA SER A 54 -15.43 -6.81 9.10
C SER A 54 -16.83 -7.33 8.81
N ALA A 55 -16.98 -8.37 7.98
CA ALA A 55 -18.26 -8.95 7.63
C ALA A 55 -18.64 -10.10 8.58
N ALA A 56 -19.89 -10.15 9.00
CA ALA A 56 -20.44 -11.21 9.84
C ALA A 56 -20.65 -12.52 9.08
N ASN A 57 -20.88 -12.45 7.77
CA ASN A 57 -21.12 -13.59 6.90
C ASN A 57 -20.79 -13.26 5.43
N ALA A 58 -20.90 -14.28 4.56
CA ALA A 58 -20.59 -14.16 3.14
C ALA A 58 -21.54 -13.23 2.36
N GLU A 59 -22.78 -13.06 2.82
CA GLU A 59 -23.74 -12.14 2.19
C GLU A 59 -23.34 -10.69 2.46
N GLN A 60 -23.11 -10.34 3.73
CA GLN A 60 -22.64 -9.01 4.09
C GLN A 60 -21.28 -8.66 3.44
N PHE A 61 -20.39 -9.64 3.29
CA PHE A 61 -19.14 -9.44 2.54
C PHE A 61 -19.41 -9.04 1.08
N ARG A 62 -20.35 -9.72 0.40
CA ARG A 62 -20.73 -9.41 -0.99
C ARG A 62 -21.39 -8.04 -1.09
N ASP A 63 -22.26 -7.69 -0.14
CA ASP A 63 -22.94 -6.39 -0.12
C ASP A 63 -21.97 -5.23 0.09
N ASN A 64 -20.95 -5.43 0.94
CA ASN A 64 -19.93 -4.41 1.21
C ASN A 64 -18.84 -4.33 0.11
N MET A 65 -18.72 -5.36 -0.73
CA MET A 65 -17.63 -5.47 -1.72
C MET A 65 -17.56 -4.28 -2.70
N PRO A 66 -18.65 -3.81 -3.32
CA PRO A 66 -18.59 -2.70 -4.28
C PRO A 66 -18.05 -1.41 -3.66
N GLY A 67 -18.54 -1.06 -2.47
CA GLY A 67 -18.11 0.16 -1.75
C GLY A 67 -16.65 0.07 -1.31
N ALA A 68 -16.22 -1.10 -0.83
CA ALA A 68 -14.82 -1.33 -0.46
C ALA A 68 -13.89 -1.22 -1.68
N LEU A 69 -14.26 -1.79 -2.82
CA LEU A 69 -13.49 -1.69 -4.06
C LEU A 69 -13.34 -0.24 -4.53
N GLU A 70 -14.42 0.53 -4.50
CA GLU A 70 -14.37 1.95 -4.85
C GLU A 70 -13.45 2.74 -3.90
N TYR A 71 -13.57 2.50 -2.60
CA TYR A 71 -12.73 3.13 -1.59
C TYR A 71 -11.25 2.82 -1.82
N PHE A 72 -10.88 1.54 -1.93
CA PHE A 72 -9.48 1.15 -2.09
C PHE A 72 -8.86 1.69 -3.38
N ARG A 73 -9.60 1.69 -4.50
CA ARG A 73 -9.14 2.29 -5.76
C ARG A 73 -8.88 3.78 -5.61
N LYS A 74 -9.84 4.53 -5.06
CA LYS A 74 -9.68 5.99 -4.85
C LYS A 74 -8.51 6.33 -3.94
N GLN A 75 -8.33 5.59 -2.84
CA GLN A 75 -7.18 5.81 -1.94
C GLN A 75 -5.87 5.49 -2.65
N PHE A 76 -5.79 4.36 -3.35
CA PHE A 76 -4.58 3.98 -4.07
C PHE A 76 -4.22 4.99 -5.17
N ASP A 77 -5.19 5.41 -5.98
CA ASP A 77 -4.97 6.42 -7.02
C ASP A 77 -4.47 7.75 -6.43
N LYS A 78 -5.06 8.19 -5.31
CA LYS A 78 -4.61 9.39 -4.60
C LYS A 78 -3.15 9.25 -4.15
N MET A 79 -2.82 8.19 -3.41
CA MET A 79 -1.47 7.97 -2.89
C MET A 79 -0.45 7.84 -4.03
N MET A 80 -0.79 7.12 -5.09
CA MET A 80 0.10 6.94 -6.24
C MET A 80 0.40 8.28 -6.91
N ASN A 81 -0.63 9.10 -7.15
CA ASN A 81 -0.45 10.42 -7.75
C ASN A 81 0.39 11.34 -6.86
N GLU A 82 0.18 11.34 -5.54
CA GLU A 82 0.97 12.14 -4.60
C GLU A 82 2.44 11.75 -4.63
N ASN A 83 2.75 10.44 -4.61
CA ASN A 83 4.14 9.96 -4.68
C ASN A 83 4.78 10.27 -6.04
N MET A 84 4.07 10.07 -7.16
CA MET A 84 4.59 10.42 -8.48
C MET A 84 4.82 11.92 -8.64
N ALA A 85 3.93 12.75 -8.11
CA ALA A 85 4.08 14.21 -8.13
C ALA A 85 5.29 14.68 -7.32
N ASP A 86 5.57 14.03 -6.19
CA ASP A 86 6.78 14.30 -5.40
C ASP A 86 8.05 13.99 -6.21
N TYR A 87 8.12 12.81 -6.83
CA TYR A 87 9.23 12.45 -7.72
C TYR A 87 9.34 13.40 -8.92
N ALA A 88 8.23 13.80 -9.53
CA ALA A 88 8.24 14.74 -10.65
C ALA A 88 8.77 16.13 -10.23
N THR A 89 8.48 16.56 -8.99
CA THR A 89 8.93 17.85 -8.46
C THR A 89 10.39 17.82 -8.01
N ASN A 90 10.83 16.70 -7.43
CA ASN A 90 12.13 16.56 -6.78
C ASN A 90 13.10 15.66 -7.57
N PHE A 91 12.81 15.37 -8.84
CA PHE A 91 13.53 14.37 -9.64
C PHE A 91 15.05 14.55 -9.59
N ASP A 92 15.52 15.76 -9.93
CA ASP A 92 16.96 16.05 -9.98
C ASP A 92 17.64 15.92 -8.62
N LYS A 93 16.92 16.20 -7.53
CA LYS A 93 17.43 16.06 -6.15
C LYS A 93 17.50 14.61 -5.71
N TYR A 94 16.58 13.77 -6.16
CA TYR A 94 16.55 12.34 -5.81
C TYR A 94 17.50 11.51 -6.69
N GLU A 95 17.69 11.91 -7.95
CA GLU A 95 18.58 11.24 -8.89
C GLU A 95 20.03 11.76 -8.87
N SER A 96 20.31 12.87 -8.17
CA SER A 96 21.69 13.29 -7.91
C SER A 96 22.36 12.26 -6.99
N ARG A 97 23.07 11.31 -7.59
CA ARG A 97 23.91 10.32 -6.91
C ARG A 97 25.20 10.93 -6.38
#